data_AF-A0A0X3TE42-F1
#
_entry.id   AF-A0A0X3TE42-F1
#
_cell.length_a   1.000
_cell.length_b   1.000
_cell.length_c   1.000
_cell.angle_alpha   90.00
_cell.angle_beta   90.00
_cell.angle_gamma   90.00
#
_symmetry.space_group_name_H-M   'P 1'
#
loop_
_entity.id
_entity.type
_entity.pdbx_description
1 polymer ?
#
loop_
_entity_poly.entity_id
_entity_poly.type
_entity_poly.pdbx_seq_one_letter_code
_entity_poly.pdbx_strand_id
1 'polypeptide(L)'
;MICYNITYKIQVLLSVICQWVRWRHRKAENHQAWWVGDVGRKPYFFQNPTWSAAYDDEKRRKAMERVWKAWGFGSVWVWSLFGAASWAESSGDDFWAALQEGGKVVLIRHAQIDREFGDAFLLDSSCFSERNLNEDGQAQAKKIGEQFRAHGIQVDQVLASPHCRTQDTARLAFGEFDVMPELRLIRALPEDKAKANLQVTRQWISQFNGEGNLILVTHRPNIGELIYQRLQPGEMAVLEPLGREPSDTVFDLIARYSVAP
;
A
#
# COMPACT_ATOMS: atom_id res chain seq x y z
N MET A 1 26.97 -21.65 -15.96
CA MET A 1 26.05 -21.25 -17.07
C MET A 1 24.78 -22.11 -17.21
N ILE A 2 24.65 -23.27 -16.54
CA ILE A 2 23.45 -24.13 -16.67
C ILE A 2 22.30 -23.69 -15.74
N CYS A 3 22.59 -23.12 -14.56
CA CYS A 3 21.56 -22.65 -13.61
C CYS A 3 20.74 -21.45 -14.11
N TYR A 4 21.32 -20.54 -14.90
CA TYR A 4 20.64 -19.35 -15.43
C TYR A 4 19.56 -19.69 -16.47
N ASN A 5 19.72 -20.82 -17.18
CA ASN A 5 18.83 -21.23 -18.26
C ASN A 5 17.60 -22.00 -17.73
N ILE A 6 17.68 -22.54 -16.50
CA ILE A 6 16.59 -23.24 -15.84
C ILE A 6 15.64 -22.25 -15.16
N THR A 7 16.17 -21.21 -14.50
CA THR A 7 15.37 -20.15 -13.87
C THR A 7 14.55 -19.36 -14.89
N TYR A 8 15.13 -19.03 -16.05
CA TYR A 8 14.40 -18.34 -17.13
C TYR A 8 13.24 -19.18 -17.69
N LYS A 9 13.44 -20.48 -17.90
CA LYS A 9 12.39 -21.39 -18.40
C LYS A 9 11.25 -21.58 -17.40
N ILE A 10 11.53 -21.59 -16.11
CA ILE A 10 10.51 -21.69 -15.05
C ILE A 10 9.68 -20.39 -14.99
N GLN A 11 10.31 -19.23 -15.16
CA GLN A 11 9.65 -17.91 -15.13
C GLN A 11 8.69 -17.71 -16.32
N VAL A 12 9.07 -18.20 -17.51
CA VAL A 12 8.20 -18.20 -18.70
C VAL A 12 7.02 -19.17 -18.53
N LEU A 13 7.23 -20.33 -17.91
CA LEU A 13 6.14 -21.30 -17.70
C LEU A 13 5.09 -20.75 -16.70
N LEU A 14 5.55 -20.10 -15.63
CA LEU A 14 4.69 -19.47 -14.62
C LEU A 14 3.86 -18.31 -15.19
N SER A 15 4.44 -17.49 -16.08
CA SER A 15 3.70 -16.39 -16.72
C SER A 15 2.59 -16.90 -17.65
N VAL A 16 2.84 -17.99 -18.39
CA VAL A 16 1.84 -18.64 -19.24
C VAL A 16 0.70 -19.26 -18.42
N ILE A 17 1.01 -19.92 -17.30
CA ILE A 17 0.00 -20.48 -16.39
C ILE A 17 -0.85 -19.36 -15.78
N CYS A 18 -0.23 -18.25 -15.34
CA CYS A 18 -0.95 -17.11 -14.78
C CYS A 18 -1.87 -16.45 -15.82
N GLN A 19 -1.41 -16.30 -17.06
CA GLN A 19 -2.23 -15.79 -18.16
C GLN A 19 -3.40 -16.73 -18.50
N TRP A 20 -3.19 -18.05 -18.45
CA TRP A 20 -4.23 -19.04 -18.69
C TRP A 20 -5.30 -19.04 -17.59
N VAL A 21 -4.89 -18.95 -16.31
CA VAL A 21 -5.82 -18.83 -15.17
C VAL A 21 -6.62 -17.52 -15.26
N ARG A 22 -5.97 -16.41 -15.63
CA ARG A 22 -6.62 -15.09 -15.79
C ARG A 22 -7.58 -15.05 -16.99
N TRP A 23 -7.29 -15.81 -18.06
CA TRP A 23 -8.20 -16.00 -19.19
C TRP A 23 -9.40 -16.88 -18.80
N ARG A 24 -9.18 -17.96 -18.04
CA ARG A 24 -10.24 -18.85 -17.56
C ARG A 24 -11.22 -18.16 -16.61
N HIS A 25 -10.72 -17.28 -15.74
CA HIS A 25 -11.58 -16.44 -14.89
C HIS A 25 -12.42 -15.44 -15.69
N ARG A 26 -11.82 -14.74 -16.68
CA ARG A 26 -12.56 -13.81 -17.54
C ARG A 26 -13.67 -14.47 -18.37
N LYS A 27 -13.51 -15.75 -18.74
CA LYS A 27 -14.56 -16.48 -19.47
C LYS A 27 -15.76 -16.87 -18.59
N ALA A 28 -15.59 -16.89 -17.27
CA ALA A 28 -16.67 -17.19 -16.32
C ALA A 28 -17.57 -15.96 -16.01
N GLU A 29 -17.10 -14.75 -16.28
CA GLU A 29 -17.78 -13.49 -15.91
C GLU A 29 -18.60 -12.85 -17.06
N ASN A 30 -18.59 -13.44 -18.26
CA ASN A 30 -19.19 -12.84 -19.46
C ASN A 30 -20.44 -13.56 -19.99
N HIS A 31 -21.31 -14.02 -19.09
CA HIS A 31 -22.67 -14.45 -19.41
C HIS A 31 -23.69 -13.67 -18.57
N GLN A 32 -23.90 -12.40 -18.91
CA GLN A 32 -25.16 -11.68 -18.64
C GLN A 32 -25.25 -10.47 -19.57
N ALA A 33 -25.88 -10.70 -20.72
CA ALA A 33 -26.24 -9.70 -21.71
C ALA A 33 -27.73 -9.36 -21.58
N TRP A 34 -28.00 -8.05 -21.43
CA TRP A 34 -29.11 -7.26 -22.00
C TRP A 34 -30.53 -7.84 -22.03
N TRP A 35 -31.47 -7.20 -21.31
CA TRP A 35 -32.87 -7.06 -21.74
C TRP A 35 -33.43 -5.69 -21.32
N VAL A 36 -33.96 -4.97 -22.33
CA VAL A 36 -34.86 -3.81 -22.23
C VAL A 36 -36.24 -4.31 -22.62
N GLY A 37 -37.31 -3.95 -21.91
CA GLY A 37 -38.68 -4.19 -22.35
C GLY A 37 -39.70 -4.37 -21.22
N ASP A 38 -40.79 -3.61 -21.32
CA ASP A 38 -41.74 -3.23 -20.28
C ASP A 38 -43.05 -4.09 -20.28
N VAL A 39 -43.87 -3.90 -19.24
CA VAL A 39 -45.32 -4.18 -19.09
C VAL A 39 -45.86 -5.61 -18.83
N GLY A 40 -46.19 -5.87 -17.55
CA GLY A 40 -47.53 -6.28 -17.09
C GLY A 40 -48.07 -7.72 -17.30
N ARG A 41 -48.09 -8.54 -16.22
CA ARG A 41 -49.28 -9.27 -15.68
C ARG A 41 -48.92 -10.18 -14.48
N LYS A 42 -49.91 -10.40 -13.59
CA LYS A 42 -49.91 -11.09 -12.28
C LYS A 42 -49.71 -12.64 -12.35
N PRO A 43 -49.41 -13.32 -11.22
CA PRO A 43 -48.83 -14.66 -11.19
C PRO A 43 -49.89 -15.78 -11.24
N TYR A 44 -49.51 -16.93 -11.81
CA TYR A 44 -50.25 -18.18 -11.68
C TYR A 44 -49.46 -19.18 -10.83
N PHE A 45 -50.06 -19.55 -9.71
CA PHE A 45 -49.77 -20.75 -8.94
C PHE A 45 -50.13 -21.98 -9.77
N PHE A 46 -49.21 -22.95 -9.85
CA PHE A 46 -49.55 -24.35 -10.15
C PHE A 46 -48.91 -25.23 -9.08
N GLN A 47 -49.74 -26.02 -8.41
CA GLN A 47 -49.33 -27.01 -7.43
C GLN A 47 -49.33 -28.42 -8.06
N ASN A 48 -48.31 -29.20 -7.65
CA ASN A 48 -48.32 -30.65 -7.36
C ASN A 48 -48.13 -31.66 -8.52
N PRO A 49 -47.77 -32.95 -8.26
CA PRO A 49 -47.04 -33.56 -7.12
C PRO A 49 -46.01 -34.68 -7.50
N THR A 50 -45.37 -35.27 -6.48
CA THR A 50 -44.70 -36.59 -6.43
C THR A 50 -43.28 -36.73 -7.02
N TRP A 51 -42.28 -36.77 -6.14
CA TRP A 51 -41.11 -37.65 -6.30
C TRP A 51 -40.77 -38.30 -4.96
N SER A 52 -41.35 -39.47 -4.73
CA SER A 52 -40.81 -40.47 -3.82
C SER A 52 -39.74 -41.27 -4.57
N ALA A 53 -38.47 -41.03 -4.26
CA ALA A 53 -37.42 -42.00 -4.53
C ALA A 53 -36.24 -41.72 -3.60
N ALA A 54 -36.25 -42.40 -2.45
CA ALA A 54 -35.05 -42.67 -1.69
C ALA A 54 -34.06 -43.40 -2.60
N TYR A 55 -33.13 -42.66 -3.20
CA TYR A 55 -32.05 -43.21 -4.03
C TYR A 55 -30.78 -43.34 -3.19
N ASP A 56 -30.78 -44.39 -2.37
CA ASP A 56 -29.67 -45.26 -1.97
C ASP A 56 -28.33 -44.62 -1.55
N ASP A 57 -28.28 -44.13 -0.31
CA ASP A 57 -27.10 -43.61 0.40
C ASP A 57 -26.10 -44.73 0.80
N GLU A 58 -26.56 -45.99 0.85
CA GLU A 58 -25.77 -47.17 1.22
C GLU A 58 -24.72 -47.52 0.14
N LYS A 59 -25.05 -47.33 -1.14
CA LYS A 59 -24.14 -47.56 -2.27
C LYS A 59 -22.96 -46.60 -2.29
N ARG A 60 -23.16 -45.34 -1.91
CA ARG A 60 -22.09 -44.33 -1.83
C ARG A 60 -21.14 -44.61 -0.66
N ARG A 61 -21.68 -45.01 0.49
CA ARG A 61 -20.87 -45.37 1.67
C ARG A 61 -19.93 -46.54 1.37
N LYS A 62 -20.43 -47.60 0.72
CA LYS A 62 -19.62 -48.79 0.37
C LYS A 62 -18.61 -48.52 -0.75
N ALA A 63 -18.86 -47.56 -1.64
CA ALA A 63 -17.90 -47.12 -2.65
C ALA A 63 -16.73 -46.34 -2.02
N MET A 64 -16.99 -45.47 -1.02
CA MET A 64 -15.95 -44.72 -0.32
C MET A 64 -15.06 -45.60 0.57
N GLU A 65 -15.61 -46.65 1.20
CA GLU A 65 -14.82 -47.62 1.99
C GLU A 65 -13.84 -48.43 1.14
N ARG A 66 -14.16 -48.69 -0.14
CA ARG A 66 -13.23 -49.38 -1.08
C ARG A 66 -12.07 -48.48 -1.52
N VAL A 67 -12.32 -47.18 -1.67
CA VAL A 67 -11.27 -46.20 -2.01
C VAL A 67 -10.30 -46.01 -0.83
N TRP A 68 -10.80 -45.99 0.40
CA TRP A 68 -9.98 -45.86 1.61
C TRP A 68 -9.11 -47.09 1.91
N LYS A 69 -9.54 -48.30 1.54
CA LYS A 69 -8.74 -49.52 1.75
C LYS A 69 -7.73 -49.81 0.64
N ALA A 70 -7.84 -49.17 -0.52
CA ALA A 70 -6.86 -49.29 -1.61
C ALA A 70 -5.62 -48.38 -1.42
N TRP A 71 -5.67 -47.45 -0.48
CA TRP A 71 -4.57 -46.54 -0.14
C TRP A 71 -4.10 -46.81 1.29
N GLY A 72 -3.73 -48.05 1.57
CA GLY A 72 -3.07 -48.43 2.82
C GLY A 72 -1.61 -47.98 2.85
N PHE A 73 -1.30 -47.08 3.78
CA PHE A 73 -0.02 -46.93 4.48
C PHE A 73 1.31 -46.97 3.70
N GLY A 74 1.92 -45.78 3.58
CA GLY A 74 3.33 -45.58 3.27
C GLY A 74 3.49 -44.24 2.58
N SER A 75 3.62 -43.10 3.26
CA SER A 75 4.87 -42.62 3.89
C SER A 75 4.46 -41.31 4.59
N VAL A 76 4.59 -41.14 5.91
CA VAL A 76 5.81 -40.63 6.54
C VAL A 76 6.31 -39.36 5.81
N TRP A 77 5.90 -38.20 6.36
CA TRP A 77 6.46 -36.85 6.19
C TRP A 77 6.56 -36.25 4.78
N VAL A 78 5.47 -35.62 4.30
CA VAL A 78 5.57 -34.39 3.49
C VAL A 78 4.69 -33.32 4.14
N TRP A 79 5.03 -32.98 5.37
CA TRP A 79 4.74 -31.66 5.92
C TRP A 79 6.03 -30.86 5.78
N SER A 80 5.92 -29.58 5.39
CA SER A 80 7.00 -28.59 5.32
C SER A 80 7.77 -28.48 4.00
N LEU A 81 7.12 -27.95 2.95
CA LEU A 81 7.78 -27.08 1.97
C LEU A 81 6.81 -26.01 1.38
N PHE A 82 5.80 -25.57 2.14
CA PHE A 82 5.35 -24.20 1.99
C PHE A 82 6.30 -23.37 2.84
N GLY A 83 7.44 -22.99 2.25
CA GLY A 83 8.24 -21.91 2.81
C GLY A 83 7.28 -20.74 2.99
N ALA A 84 7.04 -20.34 4.25
CA ALA A 84 6.49 -19.03 4.49
C ALA A 84 7.39 -18.08 3.71
N ALA A 85 6.85 -17.42 2.70
CA ALA A 85 7.48 -16.23 2.18
C ALA A 85 7.58 -15.31 3.40
N SER A 86 8.76 -15.28 4.00
CA SER A 86 9.13 -14.28 4.97
C SER A 86 9.06 -12.98 4.19
N TRP A 87 7.95 -12.27 4.33
CA TRP A 87 7.91 -10.85 4.06
C TRP A 87 8.96 -10.27 4.99
N ALA A 88 10.18 -10.10 4.48
CA ALA A 88 11.25 -9.49 5.24
C ALA A 88 10.72 -8.10 5.63
N GLU A 89 10.56 -7.88 6.94
CA GLU A 89 10.37 -6.54 7.46
C GLU A 89 11.60 -5.75 6.99
N SER A 90 11.39 -4.68 6.21
CA SER A 90 12.50 -3.86 5.71
C SER A 90 13.33 -3.39 6.89
N SER A 91 14.62 -3.71 6.90
CA SER A 91 15.48 -3.34 8.02
C SER A 91 15.70 -1.83 8.03
N GLY A 92 15.96 -1.24 9.20
CA GLY A 92 16.36 0.16 9.28
C GLY A 92 17.62 0.46 8.46
N ASP A 93 18.48 -0.55 8.26
CA ASP A 93 19.69 -0.44 7.45
C ASP A 93 19.36 -0.23 5.97
N ASP A 94 18.36 -0.93 5.43
CA ASP A 94 17.91 -0.76 4.04
C ASP A 94 17.40 0.68 3.80
N PHE A 95 16.75 1.27 4.80
CA PHE A 95 16.25 2.65 4.71
C PHE A 95 17.40 3.65 4.58
N TRP A 96 18.40 3.57 5.45
CA TRP A 96 19.52 4.51 5.42
C TRP A 96 20.47 4.28 4.26
N ALA A 97 20.72 3.03 3.88
CA ALA A 97 21.53 2.69 2.72
C ALA A 97 20.93 3.30 1.44
N ALA A 98 19.62 3.17 1.25
CA ALA A 98 18.94 3.79 0.11
C ALA A 98 19.10 5.32 0.09
N LEU A 99 18.98 5.99 1.23
CA LEU A 99 19.14 7.45 1.31
C LEU A 99 20.59 7.91 1.08
N GLN A 100 21.58 7.09 1.41
CA GLN A 100 23.00 7.39 1.14
C GLN A 100 23.34 7.31 -0.35
N GLU A 101 22.60 6.53 -1.14
CA GLU A 101 22.74 6.51 -2.60
C GLU A 101 22.29 7.83 -3.25
N GLY A 102 21.40 8.58 -2.58
CA GLY A 102 20.75 9.76 -3.16
C GLY A 102 19.65 9.37 -4.16
N GLY A 103 19.02 10.38 -4.77
CA GLY A 103 17.96 10.22 -5.75
C GLY A 103 16.66 9.60 -5.21
N LYS A 104 16.48 9.50 -3.88
CA LYS A 104 15.26 8.91 -3.29
C LYS A 104 14.26 9.96 -2.86
N VAL A 105 13.03 9.50 -2.63
CA VAL A 105 11.96 10.32 -2.06
C VAL A 105 11.50 9.75 -0.73
N VAL A 106 11.40 10.59 0.30
CA VAL A 106 10.95 10.21 1.63
C VAL A 106 9.58 10.78 1.90
N LEU A 107 8.59 9.91 2.14
CA LEU A 107 7.31 10.30 2.72
C LEU A 107 7.40 10.24 4.24
N ILE A 108 7.14 11.37 4.91
CA ILE A 108 7.09 11.48 6.37
C ILE A 108 5.67 11.79 6.79
N ARG A 109 5.11 11.01 7.71
CA ARG A 109 3.91 11.44 8.41
C ARG A 109 4.32 12.47 9.47
N HIS A 110 3.58 13.57 9.58
CA HIS A 110 3.76 14.52 10.69
C HIS A 110 3.96 13.80 12.04
N ALA A 111 4.78 14.38 12.90
CA ALA A 111 5.06 13.85 14.23
C ALA A 111 3.80 13.85 15.12
N GLN A 112 3.93 13.28 16.32
CA GLN A 112 2.82 13.17 17.27
C GLN A 112 2.14 14.53 17.52
N ILE A 113 0.81 14.53 17.54
CA ILE A 113 0.00 15.72 17.79
C ILE A 113 -0.70 15.63 19.13
N ASP A 114 -1.05 16.79 19.67
CA ASP A 114 -2.07 16.89 20.69
C ASP A 114 -3.43 16.48 20.11
N ARG A 115 -4.14 15.59 20.80
CA ARG A 115 -5.46 15.09 20.37
C ARG A 115 -6.61 15.76 21.10
N GLU A 116 -6.33 16.48 22.19
CA GLU A 116 -7.32 17.13 23.05
C GLU A 116 -7.68 18.50 22.50
N PHE A 117 -6.71 19.24 21.96
CA PHE A 117 -6.89 20.62 21.50
C PHE A 117 -6.79 20.76 19.97
N GLY A 118 -7.61 21.66 19.41
CA GLY A 118 -7.58 22.05 18.00
C GLY A 118 -8.33 21.12 17.05
N ASP A 119 -8.56 21.60 15.83
CA ASP A 119 -9.21 20.87 14.73
C ASP A 119 -8.16 20.31 13.75
N ALA A 120 -8.29 19.02 13.40
CA ALA A 120 -7.38 18.33 12.48
C ALA A 120 -7.60 18.72 11.01
N PHE A 121 -8.80 19.17 10.66
CA PHE A 121 -9.24 19.47 9.29
C PHE A 121 -9.21 20.95 8.95
N LEU A 122 -9.15 21.82 9.96
CA LEU A 122 -8.99 23.25 9.80
C LEU A 122 -7.58 23.58 9.32
N LEU A 123 -7.49 24.57 8.43
CA LEU A 123 -6.24 25.22 8.05
C LEU A 123 -6.31 26.66 8.55
N ASP A 124 -5.43 27.01 9.47
CA ASP A 124 -5.38 28.31 10.15
C ASP A 124 -3.93 28.82 10.10
N SER A 125 -3.72 29.95 9.41
CA SER A 125 -2.38 30.52 9.24
C SER A 125 -1.73 30.98 10.54
N SER A 126 -2.51 31.17 11.61
CA SER A 126 -1.99 31.47 12.95
C SER A 126 -1.61 30.22 13.75
N CYS A 127 -1.96 29.02 13.24
CA CYS A 127 -1.84 27.73 13.90
C CYS A 127 -2.66 27.57 15.20
N PHE A 128 -3.33 28.62 15.68
CA PHE A 128 -3.97 28.62 16.99
C PHE A 128 -5.11 27.60 17.08
N SER A 129 -5.87 27.45 16.01
CA SER A 129 -7.06 26.60 15.97
C SER A 129 -6.80 25.20 15.40
N GLU A 130 -5.58 24.92 14.93
CA GLU A 130 -5.19 23.61 14.38
C GLU A 130 -4.81 22.61 15.47
N ARG A 131 -4.86 21.32 15.14
CA ARG A 131 -4.09 20.30 15.90
C ARG A 131 -2.61 20.40 15.61
N ASN A 132 -1.86 20.79 16.64
CA ASN A 132 -0.41 21.00 16.61
C ASN A 132 0.37 19.84 17.23
N LEU A 133 1.70 19.85 17.07
CA LEU A 133 2.57 18.87 17.71
C LEU A 133 2.51 18.99 19.24
N ASN A 134 2.49 17.85 19.94
CA ASN A 134 2.74 17.83 21.38
C ASN A 134 4.26 17.78 21.67
N GLU A 135 4.64 17.76 22.95
CA GLU A 135 6.06 17.70 23.35
C GLU A 135 6.78 16.47 22.76
N ASP A 136 6.15 15.29 22.81
CA ASP A 136 6.69 14.07 22.20
C ASP A 136 6.88 14.24 20.68
N GLY A 137 5.93 14.88 20.00
CA GLY A 137 6.00 15.15 18.57
C GLY A 137 7.14 16.09 18.21
N GLN A 138 7.40 17.11 19.04
CA GLN A 138 8.55 17.99 18.87
C GLN A 138 9.87 17.23 19.08
N ALA A 139 9.94 16.35 20.08
CA ALA A 139 11.10 15.49 20.30
C ALA A 139 11.32 14.51 19.14
N GLN A 140 10.26 13.87 18.65
CA GLN A 140 10.29 12.99 17.47
C GLN A 140 10.82 13.73 16.25
N ALA A 141 10.31 14.93 15.96
CA ALA A 141 10.75 15.71 14.80
C ALA A 141 12.24 16.09 14.89
N LYS A 142 12.71 16.52 16.06
CA LYS A 142 14.15 16.77 16.29
C LYS A 142 14.97 15.49 16.09
N LYS A 143 14.47 14.35 16.57
CA LYS A 143 15.14 13.06 16.45
C LYS A 143 15.28 12.61 14.99
N ILE A 144 14.26 12.84 14.16
CA ILE A 144 14.35 12.60 12.71
C ILE A 144 15.56 13.37 12.14
N GLY A 145 15.65 14.67 12.42
CA GLY A 145 16.77 15.49 11.97
C GLY A 145 18.13 15.00 12.46
N GLU A 146 18.22 14.57 13.72
CA GLU A 146 19.44 13.98 14.27
C GLU A 146 19.87 12.71 13.52
N GLN A 147 18.93 11.82 13.20
CA GLN A 147 19.25 10.59 12.46
C GLN A 147 19.72 10.90 11.04
N PHE A 148 19.06 11.81 10.32
CA PHE A 148 19.52 12.24 9.00
C PHE A 148 20.95 12.79 9.03
N ARG A 149 21.28 13.62 10.02
CA ARG A 149 22.64 14.15 10.21
C ARG A 149 23.64 13.06 10.59
N ALA A 150 23.28 12.15 11.50
CA ALA A 150 24.15 11.07 11.94
C ALA A 150 24.51 10.09 10.81
N HIS A 151 23.58 9.85 9.89
CA HIS A 151 23.79 8.99 8.73
C HIS A 151 24.40 9.72 7.52
N GLY A 152 24.64 11.03 7.62
CA GLY A 152 25.25 11.83 6.55
C GLY A 152 24.36 11.97 5.32
N ILE A 153 23.04 12.01 5.49
CA ILE A 153 22.09 12.02 4.37
C ILE A 153 22.02 13.41 3.73
N GLN A 154 22.28 13.48 2.42
CA GLN A 154 22.07 14.68 1.62
C GLN A 154 20.58 14.89 1.33
N VAL A 155 20.06 16.06 1.67
CA VAL A 155 18.68 16.47 1.42
C VAL A 155 18.71 17.63 0.43
N ASP A 156 18.04 17.47 -0.71
CA ASP A 156 17.98 18.49 -1.75
C ASP A 156 16.84 19.48 -1.50
N GLN A 157 15.67 18.95 -1.13
CA GLN A 157 14.49 19.76 -0.90
C GLN A 157 13.58 19.14 0.15
N VAL A 158 12.93 19.99 0.94
CA VAL A 158 11.91 19.60 1.92
C VAL A 158 10.62 20.32 1.58
N LEU A 159 9.57 19.54 1.33
CA LEU A 159 8.22 20.02 1.03
C LEU A 159 7.29 19.61 2.16
N ALA A 160 6.54 20.57 2.70
CA ALA A 160 5.59 20.32 3.77
C ALA A 160 4.16 20.68 3.34
N SER A 161 3.19 19.95 3.87
CA SER A 161 1.79 20.36 3.81
C SER A 161 1.57 21.71 4.52
N PRO A 162 0.52 22.47 4.13
CA PRO A 162 0.21 23.74 4.77
C PRO A 162 -0.20 23.66 6.25
N HIS A 163 -0.53 22.47 6.76
CA HIS A 163 -0.88 22.32 8.18
C HIS A 163 0.31 22.60 9.11
N CYS A 164 0.07 23.23 10.24
CA CYS A 164 1.15 23.63 11.14
C CYS A 164 1.94 22.43 11.67
N ARG A 165 1.27 21.32 12.03
CA ARG A 165 1.93 20.06 12.44
C ARG A 165 2.93 19.51 11.41
N THR A 166 2.69 19.67 10.11
CA THR A 166 3.63 19.21 9.07
C THR A 166 4.77 20.19 8.90
N GLN A 167 4.48 21.49 8.94
CA GLN A 167 5.50 22.54 8.91
C GLN A 167 6.44 22.46 10.11
N ASP A 168 5.92 22.27 11.32
CA ASP A 168 6.70 22.14 12.54
C ASP A 168 7.57 20.89 12.53
N THR A 169 7.05 19.78 12.00
CA THR A 169 7.85 18.55 11.81
C THR A 169 9.01 18.81 10.86
N ALA A 170 8.76 19.46 9.71
CA ALA A 170 9.79 19.80 8.73
C ALA A 170 10.84 20.77 9.31
N ARG A 171 10.38 21.84 9.97
CA ARG A 171 11.23 22.87 10.58
C ARG A 171 12.17 22.28 11.63
N LEU A 172 11.64 21.46 12.53
CA LEU A 172 12.44 20.87 13.62
C LEU A 172 13.42 19.80 13.12
N ALA A 173 13.08 19.07 12.06
CA ALA A 173 13.93 18.04 11.50
C ALA A 173 15.03 18.61 10.58
N PHE A 174 14.66 19.51 9.67
CA PHE A 174 15.48 19.91 8.52
C PHE A 174 15.76 21.42 8.43
N GLY A 175 15.07 22.26 9.20
CA GLY A 175 15.23 23.71 9.14
C GLY A 175 14.39 24.33 8.02
N GLU A 176 14.98 24.53 6.84
CA GLU A 176 14.32 25.15 5.69
C GLU A 176 13.39 24.17 4.96
N PHE A 177 12.24 24.67 4.49
CA PHE A 177 11.26 23.90 3.74
C PHE A 177 10.33 24.82 2.93
N ASP A 178 9.73 24.27 1.88
CA ASP A 178 8.67 24.93 1.11
C ASP A 178 7.29 24.38 1.48
N VAL A 179 6.27 25.24 1.48
CA VAL A 179 4.89 24.84 1.73
C VAL A 179 4.19 24.52 0.42
N MET A 180 3.70 23.28 0.28
CA MET A 180 3.03 22.78 -0.92
C MET A 180 1.56 22.46 -0.66
N PRO A 181 0.61 23.21 -1.28
CA PRO A 181 -0.83 22.94 -1.15
C PRO A 181 -1.26 21.52 -1.54
N GLU A 182 -0.53 20.88 -2.44
CA GLU A 182 -0.74 19.51 -2.92
C GLU A 182 -0.59 18.48 -1.79
N LEU A 183 0.25 18.76 -0.80
CA LEU A 183 0.47 17.88 0.35
C LEU A 183 -0.61 18.03 1.44
N ARG A 184 -1.59 18.95 1.28
CA ARG A 184 -2.69 19.15 2.23
C ARG A 184 -3.45 17.85 2.53
N LEU A 185 -3.95 17.74 3.76
CA LEU A 185 -4.74 16.60 4.23
C LEU A 185 -5.92 16.35 3.28
N ILE A 186 -5.87 15.24 2.54
CA ILE A 186 -6.87 14.93 1.49
C ILE A 186 -8.30 14.80 2.03
N ARG A 187 -8.45 14.44 3.32
CA ARG A 187 -9.76 14.33 3.97
C ARG A 187 -10.39 15.69 4.33
N ALA A 188 -9.62 16.77 4.27
CA ALA A 188 -10.11 18.12 4.47
C ALA A 188 -10.48 18.81 3.13
N LEU A 189 -10.48 18.06 2.02
CA LEU A 189 -10.67 18.58 0.67
C LEU A 189 -11.87 17.93 -0.03
N PRO A 190 -12.49 18.64 -0.99
CA PRO A 190 -13.35 18.01 -1.99
C PRO A 190 -12.62 16.87 -2.72
N GLU A 191 -13.37 15.83 -3.12
CA GLU A 191 -12.80 14.60 -3.69
C GLU A 191 -11.99 14.82 -4.97
N ASP A 192 -12.48 15.68 -5.87
CA ASP A 192 -11.80 16.07 -7.11
C ASP A 192 -10.47 16.76 -6.83
N LYS A 193 -10.45 17.69 -5.87
CA LYS A 193 -9.22 18.37 -5.46
C LYS A 193 -8.25 17.42 -4.78
N ALA A 194 -8.73 16.51 -3.94
CA ALA A 194 -7.90 15.47 -3.31
C ALA A 194 -7.24 14.57 -4.36
N LYS A 195 -7.98 14.12 -5.38
CA LYS A 195 -7.44 13.31 -6.49
C LYS A 195 -6.40 14.08 -7.30
N ALA A 196 -6.67 15.33 -7.64
CA ALA A 196 -5.72 16.17 -8.37
C ALA A 196 -4.41 16.37 -7.59
N ASN A 197 -4.51 16.68 -6.30
CA ASN A 197 -3.35 16.84 -5.42
C ASN A 197 -2.51 15.55 -5.31
N LEU A 198 -3.16 14.39 -5.16
CA LEU A 198 -2.47 13.09 -5.13
C LEU A 198 -1.79 12.79 -6.47
N GLN A 199 -2.42 13.12 -7.60
CA GLN A 199 -1.82 12.93 -8.92
C GLN A 199 -0.54 13.75 -9.09
N VAL A 200 -0.55 15.03 -8.70
CA VAL A 200 0.65 15.88 -8.72
C VAL A 200 1.73 15.31 -7.81
N THR A 201 1.35 14.87 -6.60
CA THR A 201 2.32 14.27 -5.66
C THR A 201 2.93 12.99 -6.23
N ARG A 202 2.16 12.15 -6.94
CA ARG A 202 2.70 10.96 -7.63
C ARG A 202 3.70 11.33 -8.72
N GLN A 203 3.45 12.40 -9.47
CA GLN A 203 4.37 12.88 -10.49
C GLN A 203 5.67 13.36 -9.87
N TRP A 204 5.62 14.15 -8.78
CA TRP A 204 6.83 14.56 -8.06
C TRP A 204 7.65 13.38 -7.57
N ILE A 205 7.01 12.36 -6.98
CA ILE A 205 7.71 11.17 -6.51
C ILE A 205 8.35 10.41 -7.69
N SER A 206 7.59 10.18 -8.76
CA SER A 206 8.02 9.35 -9.89
C SER A 206 9.13 9.99 -10.71
N GLN A 207 9.13 11.31 -10.83
CA GLN A 207 10.03 12.07 -11.70
C GLN A 207 11.24 12.66 -10.97
N PHE A 208 11.34 12.45 -9.64
CA PHE A 208 12.47 12.98 -8.88
C PHE A 208 13.80 12.37 -9.38
N ASN A 209 14.77 13.23 -9.64
CA ASN A 209 16.08 12.86 -10.19
C ASN A 209 17.24 13.70 -9.60
N GLY A 210 17.04 14.23 -8.39
CA GLY A 210 18.08 14.99 -7.67
C GLY A 210 19.26 14.12 -7.25
N GLU A 211 20.39 14.77 -6.94
CA GLU A 211 21.59 14.08 -6.46
C GLU A 211 21.47 13.67 -4.98
N GLY A 212 20.77 14.46 -4.17
CA GLY A 212 20.37 14.12 -2.82
C GLY A 212 18.94 13.55 -2.77
N ASN A 213 18.23 13.80 -1.67
CA ASN A 213 16.91 13.21 -1.45
C ASN A 213 15.81 14.29 -1.32
N LEU A 214 14.62 13.98 -1.83
CA LEU A 214 13.41 14.80 -1.67
C LEU A 214 12.62 14.35 -0.44
N ILE A 215 12.30 15.28 0.44
CA ILE A 215 11.53 15.01 1.66
C ILE A 215 10.11 15.60 1.53
N LEU A 216 9.10 14.77 1.76
CA LEU A 216 7.69 15.14 1.68
C LEU A 216 7.00 14.89 3.03
N VAL A 217 6.68 15.96 3.77
CA VAL A 217 6.01 15.87 5.08
C VAL A 217 4.50 16.08 4.93
N THR A 218 3.73 15.02 5.17
CA THR A 218 2.28 14.99 4.95
C THR A 218 1.53 14.15 6.01
N HIS A 219 0.36 13.62 5.66
CA HIS A 219 -0.60 13.01 6.57
C HIS A 219 -0.81 11.54 6.25
N ARG A 220 -1.25 10.78 7.25
CA ARG A 220 -1.54 9.34 7.09
C ARG A 220 -2.48 9.01 5.92
N PRO A 221 -3.59 9.75 5.67
CA PRO A 221 -4.45 9.46 4.52
C PRO A 221 -3.74 9.66 3.18
N ASN A 222 -2.95 10.73 3.02
CA ASN A 222 -2.18 10.98 1.80
C ASN A 222 -1.22 9.81 1.53
N ILE A 223 -0.45 9.41 2.54
CA ILE A 223 0.52 8.30 2.42
C ILE A 223 -0.19 6.97 2.12
N GLY A 224 -1.34 6.73 2.76
CA GLY A 224 -2.16 5.56 2.51
C GLY A 224 -2.66 5.47 1.08
N GLU A 225 -3.02 6.59 0.45
CA GLU A 225 -3.39 6.61 -0.96
C GLU A 225 -2.18 6.45 -1.89
N LEU A 226 -1.04 7.04 -1.55
CA LEU A 226 0.17 7.03 -2.39
C LEU A 226 0.83 5.64 -2.46
N ILE A 227 1.05 5.02 -1.29
CA ILE A 227 1.88 3.80 -1.15
C ILE A 227 1.17 2.65 -0.42
N TYR A 228 -0.12 2.78 -0.11
CA TYR A 228 -0.91 1.75 0.59
C TYR A 228 -0.39 1.34 1.98
N GLN A 229 0.39 2.22 2.62
CA GLN A 229 0.95 2.00 3.95
C GLN A 229 0.30 2.90 5.01
N ARG A 230 0.32 2.45 6.27
CA ARG A 230 -0.17 3.21 7.42
C ARG A 230 0.98 3.54 8.37
N LEU A 231 1.64 4.67 8.10
CA LEU A 231 2.72 5.16 8.96
C LEU A 231 2.18 5.70 10.30
N GLN A 232 2.89 5.39 11.38
CA GLN A 232 2.71 6.03 12.68
C GLN A 232 3.24 7.48 12.67
N PRO A 233 2.86 8.33 13.64
CA PRO A 233 3.41 9.68 13.72
C PRO A 233 4.94 9.64 13.75
N GLY A 234 5.59 10.49 12.95
CA GLY A 234 7.06 10.52 12.83
C GLY A 234 7.68 9.37 12.04
N GLU A 235 6.90 8.36 11.61
CA GLU A 235 7.41 7.32 10.72
C GLU A 235 7.61 7.82 9.28
N MET A 236 8.55 7.17 8.61
CA MET A 236 9.03 7.52 7.29
C MET A 236 9.01 6.32 6.36
N ALA A 237 8.83 6.56 5.07
CA ALA A 237 8.94 5.58 4.01
C ALA A 237 9.85 6.14 2.90
N VAL A 238 10.86 5.36 2.49
CA VAL A 238 11.75 5.71 1.39
C VAL A 238 11.31 5.01 0.11
N LEU A 239 11.24 5.79 -0.97
CA LEU A 239 10.73 5.40 -2.27
C LEU A 239 11.80 5.52 -3.35
N GLU A 240 11.77 4.59 -4.29
CA GLU A 240 12.55 4.61 -5.53
C GLU A 240 11.72 5.26 -6.64
N PRO A 241 12.12 6.43 -7.17
CA PRO A 241 11.52 6.98 -8.40
C PRO A 241 11.81 6.08 -9.60
N LEU A 242 10.78 5.72 -10.38
CA LEU A 242 10.91 4.85 -11.56
C LEU A 242 10.39 5.51 -12.85
N GLY A 243 10.06 6.79 -12.82
CA GLY A 243 9.56 7.52 -13.98
C GLY A 243 10.66 7.73 -15.02
N ARG A 244 10.35 7.46 -16.29
CA ARG A 244 11.26 7.68 -17.43
C ARG A 244 10.69 8.67 -18.43
N GLU A 245 9.37 8.70 -18.55
CA GLU A 245 8.63 9.65 -19.37
C GLU A 245 7.88 10.64 -18.46
N PRO A 246 7.62 11.89 -18.90
CA PRO A 246 6.96 12.91 -18.08
C PRO A 246 5.58 12.53 -17.55
N SER A 247 4.89 11.59 -18.20
CA SER A 247 3.58 11.09 -17.79
C SER A 247 3.64 9.98 -16.73
N ASP A 248 4.82 9.44 -16.44
CA ASP A 248 4.96 8.32 -15.52
C ASP A 248 4.67 8.73 -14.08
N THR A 249 4.03 7.81 -13.36
CA THR A 249 3.66 7.95 -11.94
C THR A 249 4.04 6.70 -11.14
N VAL A 250 5.12 6.04 -11.58
CA VAL A 250 5.61 4.77 -11.06
C VAL A 250 6.79 5.01 -10.11
N PHE A 251 6.75 4.32 -8.98
CA PHE A 251 7.79 4.30 -7.95
C PHE A 251 7.59 3.05 -7.08
N ASP A 252 8.67 2.58 -6.45
CA ASP A 252 8.63 1.44 -5.52
C ASP A 252 8.85 1.89 -4.07
N LEU A 253 8.24 1.17 -3.12
CA LEU A 253 8.55 1.32 -1.70
C LEU A 253 9.75 0.44 -1.35
N ILE A 254 10.84 1.04 -0.90
CA ILE A 254 12.05 0.30 -0.51
C ILE A 254 11.95 -0.15 0.95
N ALA A 255 11.77 0.81 1.87
CA ALA A 255 11.80 0.53 3.30
C ALA A 255 11.00 1.55 4.11
N ARG A 256 10.72 1.19 5.37
CA ARG A 256 10.14 2.08 6.39
C ARG A 256 11.11 2.25 7.54
N TYR A 257 11.06 3.41 8.17
CA TYR A 257 11.82 3.69 9.38
C TYR A 257 10.97 4.42 10.41
N SER A 258 11.17 4.06 11.68
CA SER A 258 10.53 4.70 12.82
C SER A 258 11.62 5.19 13.76
N VAL A 259 11.62 6.49 14.07
CA VAL A 259 12.32 6.98 15.25
C VAL A 259 11.57 6.44 16.46
N ALA A 260 12.22 5.59 17.25
CA ALA A 260 11.62 4.97 18.42
C ALA A 260 10.91 6.03 19.30
N PRO A 261 9.73 5.72 19.87
CA PRO A 261 9.00 6.64 20.73
C PRO A 261 9.80 7.01 21.99
#